data_AF-A0A7G1HQ84-F1
#
_entry.id   AF-A0A7G1HQ84-F1
#
_cell.length_a   1.000
_cell.length_b   1.000
_cell.length_c   1.000
_cell.angle_alpha   90.00
_cell.angle_beta   90.00
_cell.angle_gamma   90.00
#
_symmetry.space_group_name_H-M   'P 1'
#
loop_
_entity.id
_entity.type
_entity.pdbx_description
1 polymer ?
#
loop_
_entity_poly.entity_id
_entity_poly.type
_entity_poly.pdbx_seq_one_letter_code
_entity_poly.pdbx_strand_id
1 'polypeptide(L)'
;MDYKQALSNLLFSDLANKYFTGDPISETEFKLMIETMKSKHDDSIDNSNLKTCDKAKMKILYEKLADSIQEYALEALRTENKLVK
;
A
#
# COMPACT_ATOMS: atom_id res chain seq x y z
N MET A 1 -17.19 -9.60 -5.74
CA MET A 1 -15.81 -9.15 -5.45
C MET A 1 -15.73 -7.70 -5.87
N ASP A 2 -15.40 -6.78 -4.95
CA ASP A 2 -15.25 -5.35 -5.26
C ASP A 2 -14.03 -5.13 -6.16
N TYR A 3 -14.18 -4.37 -7.25
CA TYR A 3 -13.10 -4.06 -8.20
C TYR A 3 -11.90 -3.38 -7.50
N LYS A 4 -12.15 -2.62 -6.42
CA LYS A 4 -11.10 -1.98 -5.62
C LYS A 4 -10.22 -3.02 -4.93
N GLN A 5 -10.83 -4.07 -4.41
CA GLN A 5 -10.13 -5.17 -3.74
C GLN A 5 -9.39 -6.06 -4.73
N ALA A 6 -9.97 -6.33 -5.91
CA ALA A 6 -9.29 -6.98 -7.01
C ALA A 6 -8.04 -6.20 -7.45
N LEU A 7 -8.16 -4.88 -7.60
CA LEU A 7 -7.03 -4.02 -7.95
C LEU A 7 -5.96 -3.99 -6.85
N SER A 8 -6.33 -4.06 -5.56
CA SER A 8 -5.34 -4.06 -4.46
C SER A 8 -4.52 -5.34 -4.45
N ASN A 9 -5.19 -6.47 -4.62
CA ASN A 9 -4.56 -7.78 -4.70
C ASN A 9 -3.65 -7.87 -5.94
N LEU A 10 -4.08 -7.32 -7.07
CA LEU A 10 -3.27 -7.29 -8.30
C LEU A 10 -2.00 -6.46 -8.13
N LEU A 11 -2.07 -5.26 -7.52
CA LEU A 11 -0.89 -4.40 -7.30
C LEU A 11 0.14 -5.07 -6.38
N PHE A 12 -0.30 -5.69 -5.28
CA PHE A 12 0.62 -6.44 -4.41
C PHE A 12 1.21 -7.67 -5.10
N SER A 13 0.41 -8.36 -5.93
CA SER A 13 0.89 -9.53 -6.66
C SER A 13 1.96 -9.15 -7.68
N ASP A 14 1.79 -8.01 -8.36
CA ASP A 14 2.79 -7.47 -9.30
C ASP A 14 4.07 -7.07 -8.59
N LEU A 15 3.97 -6.37 -7.46
CA LEU A 15 5.14 -5.99 -6.66
C LEU A 15 5.88 -7.21 -6.11
N ALA A 16 5.16 -8.17 -5.56
CA ALA A 16 5.74 -9.42 -5.07
C ALA A 16 6.42 -10.18 -6.21
N ASN A 17 5.77 -10.25 -7.38
CA ASN A 17 6.36 -10.88 -8.55
C ASN A 17 7.68 -10.20 -8.93
N LYS A 18 7.70 -8.87 -9.10
CA LYS A 18 8.92 -8.10 -9.38
C LYS A 18 10.03 -8.37 -8.35
N TYR A 19 9.68 -8.39 -7.06
CA TYR A 19 10.64 -8.67 -5.99
C TYR A 19 11.26 -10.07 -6.08
N PHE A 20 10.46 -11.10 -6.40
CA PHE A 20 10.91 -12.49 -6.47
C PHE A 20 11.59 -12.85 -7.80
N THR A 21 11.20 -12.21 -8.91
CA THR A 21 11.86 -12.37 -10.22
C THR A 21 13.18 -11.60 -10.30
N GLY A 22 13.40 -10.66 -9.37
CA GLY A 22 14.56 -9.77 -9.38
C GLY A 22 14.41 -8.61 -10.37
N ASP A 23 13.19 -8.38 -10.86
CA ASP A 23 12.90 -7.23 -11.69
C ASP A 23 13.05 -5.93 -10.87
N PRO A 24 13.58 -4.86 -11.47
CA PRO A 24 13.73 -3.58 -10.80
C PRO A 24 12.36 -3.02 -10.40
N ILE A 25 12.26 -2.56 -9.15
CA ILE A 25 11.06 -1.93 -8.60
C ILE A 25 11.26 -0.42 -8.63
N SER A 26 10.40 0.30 -9.37
CA SER A 26 10.43 1.76 -9.38
C SER A 26 9.95 2.34 -8.06
N GLU A 27 10.70 3.29 -7.49
CA GLU A 27 10.29 4.03 -6.30
C GLU A 27 8.95 4.76 -6.52
N THR A 28 8.73 5.28 -7.74
CA THR A 28 7.48 5.95 -8.11
C THR A 28 6.31 4.97 -8.16
N GLU A 29 6.49 3.82 -8.81
CA GLU A 29 5.44 2.78 -8.86
C GLU A 29 5.10 2.27 -7.46
N PHE A 30 6.12 2.02 -6.63
CA PHE A 30 5.94 1.55 -5.25
C PHE A 30 5.14 2.57 -4.41
N LYS A 31 5.50 3.86 -4.46
CA LYS A 31 4.76 4.92 -3.75
C LYS A 31 3.32 5.04 -4.25
N LEU A 32 3.10 4.99 -5.56
CA LEU A 32 1.77 5.04 -6.14
C LEU A 32 0.90 3.84 -5.68
N MET A 33 1.50 2.65 -5.54
CA MET A 33 0.82 1.48 -4.97
C MET A 33 0.40 1.73 -3.52
N ILE A 34 1.30 2.22 -2.66
CA ILE A 34 0.97 2.55 -1.26
C ILE A 34 -0.20 3.56 -1.18
N GLU A 35 -0.13 4.65 -1.93
CA GLU A 35 -1.18 5.68 -1.94
C GLU A 35 -2.53 5.13 -2.44
N THR A 36 -2.49 4.29 -3.47
CA THR A 36 -3.70 3.60 -3.98
C THR A 36 -4.33 2.72 -2.91
N MET A 37 -3.54 2.08 -2.06
CA MET A 37 -4.04 1.24 -0.97
C MET A 37 -4.60 2.04 0.19
N LYS A 38 -3.93 3.14 0.58
CA LYS A 38 -4.45 4.07 1.58
C LYS A 38 -5.83 4.58 1.17
N SER A 39 -5.98 5.05 -0.07
CA SER A 39 -7.27 5.52 -0.60
C SER A 39 -8.36 4.44 -0.55
N LYS A 40 -8.03 3.18 -0.87
CA LYS A 40 -8.99 2.06 -0.78
C LYS A 40 -9.40 1.73 0.65
N HIS A 41 -8.44 1.78 1.58
CA HIS A 41 -8.72 1.57 2.99
C HIS A 41 -9.63 2.67 3.54
N ASP A 42 -9.40 3.91 3.14
CA ASP A 42 -10.27 5.04 3.48
C ASP A 42 -11.69 4.85 2.96
N ASP A 43 -11.86 4.47 1.69
CA ASP A 43 -13.17 4.16 1.10
C ASP A 43 -13.88 3.02 1.85
N SER A 44 -13.13 1.99 2.25
CA SER A 44 -13.67 0.85 3.02
C SER A 44 -14.13 1.28 4.41
N ILE A 45 -13.35 2.13 5.09
CA ILE A 45 -13.72 2.68 6.40
C ILE A 45 -14.95 3.58 6.26
N ASP A 46 -15.02 4.40 5.22
CA ASP A 46 -16.17 5.27 4.97
C ASP A 46 -17.45 4.48 4.71
N ASN A 47 -17.35 3.36 4.00
CA ASN A 47 -18.48 2.46 3.73
C ASN A 47 -18.80 1.49 4.87
N SER A 48 -18.02 1.48 5.95
CA SER A 48 -18.28 0.62 7.11
C SER A 48 -19.43 1.15 7.99
N ASN A 49 -20.01 0.26 8.79
CA ASN A 49 -21.05 0.62 9.78
C ASN A 49 -20.50 1.23 11.07
N LEU A 50 -19.22 1.65 11.09
CA LEU A 50 -18.59 2.28 12.25
C LEU A 50 -19.19 3.67 12.54
N LYS A 51 -19.09 4.10 13.80
CA LYS A 51 -19.39 5.50 14.15
C LYS A 51 -18.34 6.43 13.58
N THR A 52 -18.71 7.67 13.27
CA THR A 52 -17.81 8.69 12.67
C THR A 52 -16.51 8.87 13.46
N CYS A 53 -16.57 8.86 14.80
CA CYS A 53 -15.37 8.99 15.64
C CYS A 53 -14.42 7.79 15.48
N ASP A 54 -14.96 6.58 15.39
CA ASP A 54 -14.17 5.36 15.23
C ASP A 54 -13.59 5.26 13.82
N LYS A 55 -14.34 5.69 12.80
CA LYS A 55 -13.82 5.83 11.42
C LYS A 55 -12.60 6.73 11.38
N ALA A 56 -12.67 7.92 11.98
CA ALA A 56 -11.55 8.86 11.98
C ALA A 56 -10.31 8.29 12.69
N LYS A 57 -10.47 7.64 13.85
CA LYS A 57 -9.36 6.97 14.54
C LYS A 57 -8.74 5.86 13.69
N MET A 58 -9.58 5.08 13.03
CA MET A 58 -9.13 3.97 12.20
C MET A 58 -8.34 4.47 10.99
N LYS A 59 -8.80 5.53 10.31
CA LYS A 59 -8.06 6.17 9.21
C LYS A 59 -6.66 6.62 9.64
N ILE A 60 -6.55 7.33 10.77
CA ILE A 60 -5.27 7.80 11.31
C ILE A 60 -4.32 6.63 11.63
N LEU A 61 -4.84 5.55 12.21
CA LEU A 61 -4.03 4.36 12.52
C LEU A 61 -3.53 3.68 11.24
N TYR A 62 -4.38 3.54 10.23
CA TYR A 62 -4.00 2.94 8.95
C TYR A 62 -2.99 3.79 8.19
N GLU A 63 -3.16 5.11 8.19
CA GLU A 63 -2.22 6.04 7.54
C GLU A 63 -0.81 5.89 8.14
N LYS A 64 -0.70 5.94 9.47
CA LYS A 64 0.58 5.73 10.17
C LYS A 64 1.21 4.38 9.90
N LEU A 65 0.40 3.33 9.84
CA LEU A 65 0.87 1.99 9.53
C LEU A 65 1.38 1.89 8.09
N ALA A 66 0.64 2.45 7.14
CA ALA A 66 1.01 2.47 5.74
C ALA A 66 2.32 3.25 5.51
N ASP A 67 2.48 4.40 6.17
CA ASP A 67 3.73 5.17 6.14
C ASP A 67 4.91 4.36 6.71
N SER A 68 4.72 3.70 7.85
CA SER A 68 5.76 2.87 8.47
C SER A 68 6.18 1.69 7.58
N ILE A 69 5.21 1.03 6.93
CA ILE A 69 5.47 -0.05 5.97
C ILE A 69 6.21 0.50 4.74
N GLN A 70 5.80 1.65 4.23
CA GLN A 70 6.44 2.29 3.09
C GLN A 70 7.92 2.61 3.38
N GLU A 71 8.22 3.23 4.52
CA GLU A 71 9.60 3.54 4.92
C GLU A 71 10.44 2.26 5.05
N TYR A 72 9.94 1.26 5.77
CA TYR A 72 10.65 -0.01 5.95
C TYR A 72 10.93 -0.71 4.62
N ALA A 73 9.92 -0.82 3.76
CA ALA A 73 10.05 -1.48 2.47
C ALA A 73 10.98 -0.72 1.52
N LEU A 74 10.93 0.62 1.48
CA LEU A 74 11.86 1.42 0.68
C LEU A 74 13.31 1.21 1.15
N GLU A 75 13.56 1.19 2.45
CA GLU A 75 14.89 0.98 3.00
C GLU A 75 15.42 -0.43 2.68
N ALA A 76 14.57 -1.46 2.79
CA ALA A 76 14.91 -2.81 2.41
C ALA A 76 15.26 -2.92 0.91
N LEU A 77 14.41 -2.34 0.04
CA LEU A 77 14.64 -2.35 -1.41
C LEU A 77 15.91 -1.59 -1.82
N ARG A 78 16.25 -0.49 -1.12
CA ARG A 78 17.51 0.24 -1.32
C ARG A 78 18.71 -0.59 -0.89
N THR A 79 18.64 -1.20 0.29
CA THR A 79 19.70 -2.07 0.83
C THR A 79 19.98 -3.25 -0.10
N GLU A 80 18.93 -3.81 -0.70
CA GLU A 80 19.04 -4.92 -1.65
C GLU A 80 19.41 -4.48 -3.09
N ASN A 81 19.60 -3.18 -3.36
CA ASN A 81 19.79 -2.62 -4.72
C ASN A 81 18.67 -3.00 -5.71
N LYS A 82 17.45 -3.24 -5.23
CA LYS A 82 16.27 -3.58 -6.04
C LYS A 82 15.41 -2.37 -6.40
N LEU A 83 15.70 -1.21 -5.79
CA LEU A 83 14.99 0.03 -6.06
C LEU A 83 15.65 0.81 -7.21
N VAL A 84 14.87 1.16 -8.22
CA VAL A 84 15.27 2.11 -9.27
C VAL A 84 14.52 3.43 -9.11
N LYS A 85 15.22 4.54 -9.33
CA LYS A 85 14.66 5.90 -9.20
C LYS A 85 13.74 6.23 -10.37
#